data_AF-A0A7C3YY27-F1
#
_entry.id   AF-A0A7C3YY27-F1
#
_cell.length_a   1.000
_cell.length_b   1.000
_cell.length_c   1.000
_cell.angle_alpha   90.00
_cell.angle_beta   90.00
_cell.angle_gamma   90.00
#
_symmetry.space_group_name_H-M   'P 1'
#
loop_
_entity.id
_entity.type
_entity.pdbx_description
1 polymer ?
#
loop_
_entity_poly.entity_id
_entity_poly.type
_entity_poly.pdbx_seq_one_letter_code
_entity_poly.pdbx_strand_id
1 'polypeptide(L)'
;MKALLMHRDHDFDRQHELPFDAEALIQDLELNTLFNAMACGDRFLFEVAKVAVLSPSTDIDTIIYRQNILKDCLNNPSLVRNMYKIVIEAIESEKKNYWSIFVKHPEAILNRSVDVLGMLMGMLRKLRTVADEHAGKFGSAGFRAFFAMLQKDLDDEYFATVQNHLNYLKFHQGILIAAALGPGNKGTDYMLCRPPDRTPGWIERVFTRQPRYYTFTLDDRDEAGFRALAELRDRGLNPAADALARSADHILAFLAMLRAELAFYVGCLNLYDQLTAKTMPVSFPLPAPAGERRHSCRGLYDVGLALTMEEKVVPNDLSADGKRLVLITGANRGGKSTFLRSVGLAQLMMQCGMFVPAESFAANVCDGLFTHYQREEDPAMTSGKFDEELARMSAIV
;
A
#
# COMPACT_ATOMS: atom_id res chain seq x y z
N MET A 1 10.14 -9.42 1.37
CA MET A 1 9.96 -8.15 2.11
C MET A 1 8.48 -7.93 2.37
N LYS A 2 8.08 -7.58 3.60
CA LYS A 2 6.70 -7.22 3.96
C LYS A 2 6.69 -6.07 4.96
N ALA A 3 5.86 -5.05 4.76
CA ALA A 3 5.90 -3.82 5.56
C ALA A 3 5.20 -3.98 6.91
N LEU A 4 4.03 -4.63 6.92
CA LEU A 4 3.30 -5.03 8.13
C LEU A 4 3.01 -3.83 9.05
N LEU A 5 2.65 -2.68 8.48
CA LEU A 5 2.35 -1.47 9.24
C LEU A 5 0.90 -1.49 9.76
N MET A 6 -0.04 -2.06 9.01
CA MET A 6 -1.46 -2.14 9.44
C MET A 6 -1.79 -3.40 10.25
N HIS A 7 -1.05 -4.48 10.05
CA HIS A 7 -1.20 -5.76 10.76
C HIS A 7 0.17 -6.36 11.06
N ARG A 8 0.27 -7.23 12.08
CA ARG A 8 1.56 -7.80 12.52
C ARG A 8 2.03 -8.99 11.68
N ASP A 9 1.11 -9.64 10.99
CA ASP A 9 1.30 -10.99 10.43
C ASP A 9 0.81 -11.13 8.98
N HIS A 10 0.02 -10.19 8.47
CA HIS A 10 -0.48 -10.20 7.10
C HIS A 10 -0.48 -8.80 6.47
N ASP A 11 -0.64 -8.76 5.15
CA ASP A 11 -0.68 -7.52 4.38
C ASP A 11 -2.10 -6.93 4.40
N PHE A 12 -2.24 -5.61 4.35
CA PHE A 12 -3.56 -4.96 4.25
C PHE A 12 -4.28 -5.33 2.95
N ASP A 13 -5.45 -5.97 3.07
CA ASP A 13 -6.28 -6.34 1.93
C ASP A 13 -7.20 -5.19 1.50
N ARG A 14 -6.85 -4.57 0.37
CA ARG A 14 -7.65 -3.51 -0.25
C ARG A 14 -8.89 -4.00 -0.98
N GLN A 15 -8.98 -5.30 -1.24
CA GLN A 15 -10.11 -5.92 -1.93
C GLN A 15 -11.06 -6.59 -0.93
N HIS A 16 -10.89 -6.32 0.36
CA HIS A 16 -11.77 -6.84 1.40
C HIS A 16 -13.23 -6.45 1.11
N GLU A 17 -14.12 -7.42 1.25
CA GLU A 17 -15.54 -7.21 1.07
C GLU A 17 -16.07 -6.31 2.20
N LEU A 18 -16.76 -5.23 1.82
CA LEU A 18 -17.33 -4.30 2.80
C LEU A 18 -18.50 -4.96 3.52
N PRO A 19 -18.80 -4.56 4.77
CA PRO A 19 -19.95 -5.09 5.49
C PRO A 19 -21.25 -4.79 4.73
N PHE A 20 -22.26 -5.64 4.91
CA PHE A 20 -23.52 -5.56 4.15
C PHE A 20 -24.25 -4.22 4.32
N ASP A 21 -24.04 -3.55 5.45
CA ASP A 21 -24.63 -2.26 5.81
C ASP A 21 -23.69 -1.07 5.53
N ALA A 22 -22.58 -1.27 4.82
CA ALA A 22 -21.60 -0.23 4.51
C ALA A 22 -22.22 1.02 3.86
N GLU A 23 -23.17 0.86 2.95
CA GLU A 23 -23.84 2.01 2.32
C GLU A 23 -24.67 2.81 3.33
N ALA A 24 -25.37 2.12 4.24
CA ALA A 24 -26.13 2.76 5.30
C ALA A 24 -25.19 3.53 6.24
N LEU A 25 -24.06 2.93 6.64
CA LEU A 25 -23.04 3.59 7.44
C LEU A 25 -22.44 4.82 6.76
N ILE A 26 -22.11 4.72 5.47
CA ILE A 26 -21.55 5.85 4.69
C ILE A 26 -22.52 7.02 4.66
N GLN A 27 -23.81 6.74 4.44
CA GLN A 27 -24.85 7.75 4.37
C GLN A 27 -25.14 8.34 5.76
N ASP A 28 -25.50 7.50 6.73
CA ASP A 28 -25.99 7.91 8.04
C ASP A 28 -24.91 8.61 8.88
N LEU A 29 -23.66 8.16 8.75
CA LEU A 29 -22.53 8.74 9.46
C LEU A 29 -21.77 9.80 8.65
N GLU A 30 -22.24 10.14 7.45
CA GLU A 30 -21.58 11.09 6.54
C GLU A 30 -20.08 10.79 6.31
N LEU A 31 -19.72 9.51 6.19
CA LEU A 31 -18.32 9.07 6.11
C LEU A 31 -17.58 9.65 4.90
N ASN A 32 -18.29 10.03 3.83
CA ASN A 32 -17.67 10.68 2.67
C ASN A 32 -16.93 11.97 3.06
N THR A 33 -17.41 12.73 4.04
CA THR A 33 -16.73 13.94 4.52
C THR A 33 -15.39 13.59 5.17
N LEU A 34 -15.36 12.52 5.98
CA LEU A 34 -14.14 11.97 6.58
C LEU A 34 -13.17 11.46 5.50
N PHE A 35 -13.65 10.66 4.56
CA PHE A 35 -12.83 10.08 3.49
C PHE A 35 -12.25 11.15 2.58
N ASN A 36 -13.01 12.18 2.23
CA ASN A 36 -12.52 13.31 1.43
C ASN A 36 -11.44 14.10 2.16
N ALA A 37 -11.60 14.33 3.47
CA ALA A 37 -10.59 14.99 4.28
C ALA A 37 -9.30 14.15 4.36
N MET A 38 -9.40 12.84 4.55
CA MET A 38 -8.25 11.94 4.50
C MET A 38 -7.60 11.92 3.10
N ALA A 39 -8.41 11.95 2.05
CA ALA A 39 -7.93 11.86 0.67
C ALA A 39 -7.20 13.12 0.19
N CYS A 40 -7.63 14.31 0.64
CA CYS A 40 -7.12 15.59 0.16
C CYS A 40 -7.09 15.66 -1.40
N GLY A 41 -8.12 15.11 -2.05
CA GLY A 41 -8.25 15.04 -3.51
C GLY A 41 -7.57 13.83 -4.18
N ASP A 42 -6.80 13.01 -3.47
CA ASP A 42 -6.19 11.79 -4.02
C ASP A 42 -7.19 10.62 -3.96
N ARG A 43 -7.62 10.15 -5.15
CA ARG A 43 -8.55 9.02 -5.27
C ARG A 43 -8.02 7.73 -4.64
N PHE A 44 -6.71 7.47 -4.69
CA PHE A 44 -6.14 6.27 -4.09
C PHE A 44 -6.25 6.31 -2.57
N LEU A 45 -5.97 7.47 -1.96
CA LEU A 45 -6.13 7.66 -0.51
C LEU A 45 -7.61 7.52 -0.10
N PHE A 46 -8.54 8.02 -0.91
CA PHE A 46 -9.98 7.88 -0.67
C PHE A 46 -10.41 6.40 -0.56
N GLU A 47 -10.04 5.57 -1.54
CA GLU A 47 -10.42 4.15 -1.54
C GLU A 47 -9.77 3.40 -0.37
N VAL A 48 -8.51 3.69 -0.05
CA VAL A 48 -7.83 3.07 1.10
C VAL A 48 -8.50 3.47 2.42
N ALA A 49 -8.83 4.74 2.60
CA ALA A 49 -9.53 5.22 3.79
C ALA A 49 -10.91 4.56 3.94
N LYS A 50 -11.67 4.48 2.84
CA LYS A 50 -12.98 3.83 2.80
C LYS A 50 -12.91 2.38 3.26
N VAL A 51 -12.03 1.58 2.66
CA VAL A 51 -11.87 0.16 3.01
C VAL A 51 -11.39 0.00 4.46
N ALA A 52 -10.39 0.77 4.89
CA ALA A 52 -9.84 0.64 6.23
C ALA A 52 -10.86 0.98 7.33
N VAL A 53 -11.59 2.09 7.20
CA VAL A 53 -12.56 2.55 8.21
C VAL A 53 -13.79 1.66 8.28
N LEU A 54 -14.22 1.10 7.14
CA LEU A 54 -15.35 0.16 7.06
C LEU A 54 -14.96 -1.30 7.32
N SER A 55 -13.68 -1.57 7.61
CA SER A 55 -13.19 -2.89 8.02
C SER A 55 -12.61 -2.82 9.44
N PRO A 56 -13.44 -2.51 10.46
CA PRO A 56 -12.98 -2.36 11.83
C PRO A 56 -12.42 -3.67 12.39
N SER A 57 -11.36 -3.57 13.20
CA SER A 57 -10.82 -4.72 13.94
C SER A 57 -11.54 -4.88 15.27
N THR A 58 -11.91 -6.11 15.63
CA THR A 58 -12.34 -6.47 17.00
C THR A 58 -11.18 -6.90 17.88
N ASP A 59 -10.01 -7.19 17.28
CA ASP A 59 -8.79 -7.46 18.02
C ASP A 59 -8.16 -6.16 18.54
N ILE A 60 -8.12 -6.05 19.87
CA ILE A 60 -7.57 -4.92 20.61
C ILE A 60 -6.07 -4.75 20.34
N ASP A 61 -5.32 -5.85 20.20
CA ASP A 61 -3.88 -5.78 19.97
C ASP A 61 -3.55 -5.19 18.59
N THR A 62 -4.37 -5.51 17.58
CA THR A 62 -4.32 -4.89 16.25
C THR A 62 -4.70 -3.42 16.29
N ILE A 63 -5.75 -3.03 17.02
CA ILE A 63 -6.12 -1.61 17.20
C ILE A 63 -4.95 -0.83 17.82
N ILE A 64 -4.41 -1.30 18.96
CA ILE A 64 -3.31 -0.65 19.66
C ILE A 64 -2.04 -0.62 18.80
N TYR A 65 -1.79 -1.69 18.04
CA TYR A 65 -0.68 -1.74 17.09
C TYR A 65 -0.77 -0.61 16.06
N ARG A 66 -1.92 -0.47 15.39
CA ARG A 66 -2.16 0.60 14.41
C ARG A 66 -2.07 1.99 15.03
N GLN A 67 -2.59 2.18 16.25
CA GLN A 67 -2.46 3.44 16.99
C GLN A 67 -0.99 3.81 17.26
N ASN A 68 -0.15 2.85 17.64
CA ASN A 68 1.28 3.09 17.88
C ASN A 68 2.02 3.47 16.59
N ILE A 69 1.68 2.86 15.46
CA ILE A 69 2.20 3.23 14.14
C ILE A 69 1.76 4.66 13.79
N LEU A 70 0.48 4.99 13.99
CA LEU A 70 -0.04 6.34 13.73
C LEU A 70 0.60 7.40 14.63
N LYS A 71 0.90 7.11 15.90
CA LYS A 71 1.67 8.01 16.78
C LYS A 71 3.04 8.34 16.21
N ASP A 72 3.77 7.33 15.72
CA ASP A 72 5.04 7.53 15.05
C ASP A 72 4.89 8.39 13.79
N CYS A 73 3.82 8.17 13.00
CA CYS A 73 3.51 8.99 11.83
C CYS A 73 3.26 10.46 12.19
N LEU A 74 2.48 10.72 13.24
CA LEU A 74 2.20 12.07 13.73
C LEU A 74 3.46 12.77 14.26
N ASN A 75 4.39 12.02 14.85
CA ASN A 75 5.68 12.54 15.30
C ASN A 75 6.65 12.80 14.14
N ASN A 76 6.48 12.12 13.01
CA ASN A 76 7.39 12.17 11.85
C ASN A 76 6.66 12.37 10.50
N PRO A 77 5.76 13.37 10.36
CA PRO A 77 4.84 13.45 9.23
C PRO A 77 5.55 13.65 7.90
N SER A 78 6.61 14.46 7.87
CA SER A 78 7.40 14.71 6.66
C SER A 78 8.10 13.46 6.16
N LEU A 79 8.63 12.62 7.06
CA LEU A 79 9.30 11.37 6.71
C LEU A 79 8.32 10.34 6.14
N VAL A 80 7.14 10.20 6.75
CA VAL A 80 6.10 9.27 6.25
C VAL A 80 5.58 9.70 4.89
N ARG A 81 5.31 11.00 4.70
CA ARG A 81 4.92 11.56 3.40
C ARG A 81 6.03 11.38 2.35
N ASN A 82 7.29 11.52 2.74
CA ASN A 82 8.42 11.29 1.83
C ASN A 82 8.54 9.81 1.42
N MET A 83 8.41 8.87 2.37
CA MET A 83 8.39 7.43 2.05
C MET A 83 7.24 7.10 1.09
N TYR A 84 6.04 7.63 1.34
CA TYR A 84 4.90 7.45 0.45
C TYR A 84 5.16 8.02 -0.94
N LYS A 85 5.79 9.20 -1.05
CA LYS A 85 6.18 9.81 -2.32
C LYS A 85 7.20 8.97 -3.09
N ILE A 86 8.23 8.44 -2.42
CA ILE A 86 9.23 7.55 -3.05
C ILE A 86 8.53 6.32 -3.66
N VAL A 87 7.57 5.75 -2.95
CA VAL A 87 6.81 4.58 -3.41
C VAL A 87 5.92 4.93 -4.61
N ILE A 88 5.24 6.09 -4.60
CA ILE A 88 4.46 6.56 -5.74
C ILE A 88 5.37 6.76 -6.96
N GLU A 89 6.49 7.47 -6.80
CA GLU A 89 7.44 7.72 -7.89
C GLU A 89 7.91 6.41 -8.53
N ALA A 90 8.23 5.39 -7.71
CA ALA A 90 8.64 4.08 -8.20
C ALA A 90 7.56 3.41 -9.07
N ILE A 91 6.30 3.41 -8.61
CA ILE A 91 5.18 2.77 -9.32
C ILE A 91 4.81 3.55 -10.59
N GLU A 92 4.85 4.89 -10.56
CA GLU A 92 4.52 5.72 -11.73
C GLU A 92 5.61 5.71 -12.80
N SER A 93 6.88 5.73 -12.41
CA SER A 93 8.01 5.59 -13.33
C SER A 93 7.96 4.27 -14.09
N GLU A 94 7.48 3.20 -13.45
CA GLU A 94 7.28 1.91 -14.10
C GLU A 94 6.15 1.95 -15.15
N LYS A 95 5.01 2.57 -14.83
CA LYS A 95 3.88 2.70 -15.77
C LYS A 95 4.24 3.46 -17.04
N LYS A 96 5.12 4.48 -16.94
CA LYS A 96 5.64 5.22 -18.08
C LYS A 96 6.50 4.34 -18.99
N ASN A 97 7.26 3.42 -18.41
CA ASN A 97 8.04 2.42 -19.15
C ASN A 97 7.15 1.28 -19.71
N TYR A 98 5.89 1.16 -19.27
CA TYR A 98 4.91 0.16 -19.72
C TYR A 98 4.16 0.52 -21.01
N TRP A 99 4.11 1.80 -21.41
CA TRP A 99 3.30 2.27 -22.55
C TRP A 99 3.75 1.76 -23.95
N SER A 100 4.81 0.95 -24.03
CA SER A 100 5.33 0.34 -25.28
C SER A 100 4.80 -1.09 -25.53
N ILE A 101 3.48 -1.30 -25.42
CA ILE A 101 2.76 -2.60 -25.28
C ILE A 101 2.85 -3.56 -26.50
N PHE A 102 3.67 -3.31 -27.51
CA PHE A 102 3.66 -4.11 -28.75
C PHE A 102 4.85 -5.06 -28.98
N VAL A 103 5.77 -5.24 -28.03
CA VAL A 103 6.98 -6.08 -28.25
C VAL A 103 6.98 -7.35 -27.40
N LYS A 104 6.98 -8.52 -28.04
CA LYS A 104 6.96 -9.86 -27.40
C LYS A 104 8.32 -10.59 -27.44
N HIS A 105 9.39 -9.94 -27.89
CA HIS A 105 10.69 -10.58 -28.07
C HIS A 105 11.47 -10.65 -26.75
N PRO A 106 12.05 -11.81 -26.36
CA PRO A 106 12.84 -11.98 -25.12
C PRO A 106 13.93 -10.94 -24.89
N GLU A 107 14.64 -10.50 -25.94
CA GLU A 107 15.63 -9.41 -25.81
C GLU A 107 15.00 -8.09 -25.34
N ALA A 108 13.84 -7.72 -25.89
CA ALA A 108 13.15 -6.50 -25.51
C ALA A 108 12.62 -6.59 -24.07
N ILE A 109 12.11 -7.76 -23.68
CA ILE A 109 11.70 -8.06 -22.29
C ILE A 109 12.90 -7.89 -21.36
N LEU A 110 14.03 -8.51 -21.69
CA LEU A 110 15.24 -8.47 -20.86
C LEU A 110 15.76 -7.04 -20.69
N ASN A 111 15.97 -6.29 -21.78
CA ASN A 111 16.45 -4.90 -21.72
C ASN A 111 15.53 -4.04 -20.85
N ARG A 112 14.21 -4.18 -21.05
CA ARG A 112 13.22 -3.47 -20.25
C ARG A 112 13.27 -3.85 -18.77
N SER A 113 13.36 -5.14 -18.46
CA SER A 113 13.46 -5.61 -17.07
C SER A 113 14.74 -5.12 -16.40
N VAL A 114 15.85 -5.02 -17.15
CA VAL A 114 17.11 -4.42 -16.65
C VAL A 114 16.90 -2.96 -16.25
N ASP A 115 16.26 -2.16 -17.11
CA ASP A 115 16.00 -0.75 -16.84
C ASP A 115 15.02 -0.54 -15.67
N VAL A 116 13.93 -1.31 -15.63
CA VAL A 116 12.95 -1.27 -14.54
C VAL A 116 13.61 -1.65 -13.22
N LEU A 117 14.38 -2.74 -13.17
CA LEU A 117 15.08 -3.14 -11.95
C LEU A 117 16.12 -2.12 -11.50
N GLY A 118 16.86 -1.51 -12.43
CA GLY A 118 17.80 -0.44 -12.10
C GLY A 118 17.12 0.76 -11.43
N MET A 119 15.98 1.19 -11.99
CA MET A 119 15.16 2.24 -11.40
C MET A 119 14.62 1.85 -10.01
N LEU A 120 14.08 0.63 -9.87
CA LEU A 120 13.55 0.12 -8.61
C LEU A 120 14.63 0.01 -7.53
N MET A 121 15.85 -0.41 -7.87
CA MET A 121 16.99 -0.42 -6.95
C MET A 121 17.32 0.99 -6.43
N GLY A 122 17.26 2.00 -7.31
CA GLY A 122 17.42 3.40 -6.90
C GLY A 122 16.37 3.83 -5.87
N MET A 123 15.11 3.43 -6.03
CA MET A 123 14.03 3.76 -5.10
C MET A 123 14.12 2.98 -3.78
N LEU A 124 14.47 1.69 -3.83
CA LEU A 124 14.74 0.90 -2.63
C LEU A 124 15.93 1.47 -1.83
N ARG A 125 16.95 1.98 -2.52
CA ARG A 125 18.07 2.68 -1.87
C ARG A 125 17.61 3.94 -1.14
N LYS A 126 16.74 4.75 -1.75
CA LYS A 126 16.15 5.93 -1.08
C LYS A 126 15.39 5.52 0.19
N LEU A 127 14.60 4.45 0.14
CA LEU A 127 13.89 3.93 1.32
C LEU A 127 14.86 3.44 2.40
N ARG A 128 15.92 2.73 2.02
CA ARG A 128 16.99 2.33 2.95
C ARG A 128 17.67 3.54 3.59
N THR A 129 17.98 4.59 2.84
CA THR A 129 18.58 5.81 3.39
C THR A 129 17.69 6.43 4.49
N VAL A 130 16.37 6.45 4.29
CA VAL A 130 15.44 6.90 5.34
C VAL A 130 15.53 6.01 6.59
N ALA A 131 15.66 4.69 6.42
CA ALA A 131 15.85 3.76 7.53
C ALA A 131 17.17 4.04 8.28
N ASP A 132 18.28 4.15 7.55
CA ASP A 132 19.62 4.38 8.12
C ASP A 132 19.72 5.68 8.91
N GLU A 133 19.13 6.75 8.39
CA GLU A 133 19.24 8.09 9.01
C GLU A 133 18.21 8.33 10.12
N HIS A 134 17.05 7.65 10.07
CA HIS A 134 15.89 8.06 10.87
C HIS A 134 15.18 6.93 11.63
N ALA A 135 15.61 5.67 11.54
CA ALA A 135 14.96 4.57 12.27
C ALA A 135 14.83 4.83 13.78
N GLY A 136 15.82 5.51 14.40
CA GLY A 136 15.79 5.88 15.82
C GLY A 136 14.66 6.83 16.23
N LYS A 137 13.99 7.49 15.28
CA LYS A 137 12.84 8.39 15.53
C LYS A 137 11.51 7.65 15.65
N PHE A 138 11.48 6.35 15.41
CA PHE A 138 10.26 5.53 15.37
C PHE A 138 10.27 4.53 16.53
N GLY A 139 9.22 4.58 17.37
CA GLY A 139 9.10 3.77 18.58
C GLY A 139 8.27 2.50 18.40
N SER A 140 7.38 2.46 17.42
CA SER A 140 6.45 1.37 17.17
C SER A 140 7.14 0.10 16.68
N ALA A 141 6.59 -1.05 17.06
CA ALA A 141 7.12 -2.34 16.66
C ALA A 141 7.13 -2.52 15.12
N GLY A 142 6.11 -2.01 14.42
CA GLY A 142 6.02 -2.13 12.96
C GLY A 142 7.07 -1.32 12.21
N PHE A 143 7.24 -0.03 12.52
CA PHE A 143 8.31 0.74 11.87
C PHE A 143 9.70 0.22 12.20
N ARG A 144 9.94 -0.22 13.44
CA ARG A 144 11.22 -0.87 13.80
C ARG A 144 11.47 -2.14 13.00
N ALA A 145 10.46 -3.00 12.87
CA ALA A 145 10.58 -4.22 12.06
C ALA A 145 10.79 -3.89 10.57
N PHE A 146 10.04 -2.92 10.04
CA PHE A 146 10.15 -2.45 8.67
C PHE A 146 11.55 -1.92 8.35
N PHE A 147 12.09 -1.02 9.18
CA PHE A 147 13.42 -0.47 8.98
C PHE A 147 14.51 -1.52 9.17
N ALA A 148 14.42 -2.37 10.19
CA ALA A 148 15.37 -3.45 10.39
C ALA A 148 15.40 -4.42 9.20
N MET A 149 14.24 -4.72 8.62
CA MET A 149 14.13 -5.53 7.39
C MET A 149 14.79 -4.83 6.20
N LEU A 150 14.55 -3.54 5.97
CA LEU A 150 15.22 -2.79 4.89
C LEU A 150 16.74 -2.79 5.05
N GLN A 151 17.24 -2.60 6.28
CA GLN A 151 18.68 -2.57 6.57
C GLN A 151 19.34 -3.93 6.40
N LYS A 152 18.64 -5.00 6.81
CA LYS A 152 19.14 -6.37 6.71
C LYS A 152 19.08 -6.92 5.29
N ASP A 153 17.95 -6.74 4.60
CA ASP A 153 17.69 -7.39 3.31
C ASP A 153 18.22 -6.58 2.12
N LEU A 154 18.52 -5.29 2.30
CA LEU A 154 19.01 -4.38 1.24
C LEU A 154 20.39 -3.79 1.59
N ASP A 155 21.32 -4.60 2.08
CA ASP A 155 22.68 -4.13 2.39
C ASP A 155 23.47 -3.66 1.14
N ASP A 156 24.66 -3.08 1.35
CA ASP A 156 25.45 -2.52 0.25
C ASP A 156 26.01 -3.59 -0.68
N GLU A 157 26.26 -4.79 -0.16
CA GLU A 157 26.71 -5.95 -0.94
C GLU A 157 25.62 -6.42 -1.90
N TYR A 158 24.37 -6.49 -1.43
CA TYR A 158 23.20 -6.81 -2.22
C TYR A 158 23.03 -5.83 -3.37
N PHE A 159 23.04 -4.51 -3.08
CA PHE A 159 22.90 -3.52 -4.14
C PHE A 159 24.05 -3.57 -5.15
N ALA A 160 25.30 -3.75 -4.70
CA ALA A 160 26.45 -3.88 -5.59
C ALA A 160 26.30 -5.11 -6.50
N THR A 161 25.87 -6.23 -5.94
CA THR A 161 25.65 -7.49 -6.67
C THR A 161 24.57 -7.33 -7.74
N VAL A 162 23.42 -6.76 -7.39
CA VAL A 162 22.34 -6.51 -8.36
C VAL A 162 22.80 -5.55 -9.45
N GLN A 163 23.46 -4.44 -9.10
CA GLN A 163 23.94 -3.47 -10.08
C GLN A 163 24.96 -4.10 -11.05
N ASN A 164 25.84 -4.97 -10.56
CA ASN A 164 26.79 -5.71 -11.40
C ASN A 164 26.06 -6.65 -12.38
N HIS A 165 25.04 -7.38 -11.92
CA HIS A 165 24.22 -8.21 -12.80
C HIS A 165 23.47 -7.40 -13.86
N LEU A 166 22.86 -6.27 -13.47
CA LEU A 166 22.15 -5.40 -14.41
C LEU A 166 23.09 -4.79 -15.46
N ASN A 167 24.28 -4.35 -15.05
CA ASN A 167 25.29 -3.83 -15.99
C ASN A 167 25.79 -4.91 -16.95
N TYR A 168 25.97 -6.13 -16.45
CA TYR A 168 26.39 -7.27 -17.26
C TYR A 168 25.34 -7.63 -18.34
N LEU A 169 24.06 -7.57 -17.98
CA LEU A 169 22.93 -7.89 -18.87
C LEU A 169 22.62 -6.80 -19.91
N LYS A 170 23.35 -5.68 -19.93
CA LYS A 170 23.28 -4.69 -21.03
C LYS A 170 24.05 -5.12 -22.28
N PHE A 171 24.85 -6.19 -22.19
CA PHE A 171 25.58 -6.81 -23.30
C PHE A 171 26.40 -5.85 -24.19
N HIS A 172 27.04 -4.84 -23.59
CA HIS A 172 27.89 -3.89 -24.34
C HIS A 172 29.02 -4.56 -25.16
N GLN A 173 29.42 -5.79 -24.82
CA GLN A 173 30.47 -6.57 -25.49
C GLN A 173 29.93 -7.77 -26.30
N GLY A 174 28.62 -7.79 -26.58
CA GLY A 174 27.95 -8.93 -27.21
C GLY A 174 27.51 -10.00 -26.20
N ILE A 175 26.90 -11.05 -26.74
CA ILE A 175 26.23 -12.10 -25.96
C ILE A 175 26.95 -13.42 -26.19
N LEU A 176 27.30 -14.11 -25.11
CA LEU A 176 27.87 -15.45 -25.15
C LEU A 176 26.79 -16.46 -24.79
N ILE A 177 26.46 -17.36 -25.72
CA ILE A 177 25.46 -18.42 -25.52
C ILE A 177 26.13 -19.77 -25.77
N ALA A 178 26.02 -20.68 -24.82
CA ALA A 178 26.34 -22.09 -25.02
C ALA A 178 25.07 -22.83 -25.47
N ALA A 179 25.22 -23.85 -26.31
CA ALA A 179 24.15 -24.74 -26.72
C ALA A 179 24.70 -26.14 -26.98
N ALA A 180 23.88 -27.17 -26.80
CA ALA A 180 24.17 -28.56 -27.14
C ALA A 180 23.57 -28.95 -28.49
N LEU A 181 24.11 -29.98 -29.14
CA LEU A 181 23.51 -30.56 -30.34
C LEU A 181 22.51 -31.65 -29.94
N GLY A 182 21.24 -31.42 -30.25
CA GLY A 182 20.15 -32.37 -30.06
C GLY A 182 19.80 -33.15 -31.34
N PRO A 183 18.69 -33.91 -31.31
CA PRO A 183 18.22 -34.73 -32.43
C PRO A 183 18.08 -33.93 -33.73
N GLY A 184 18.59 -34.48 -34.84
CA GLY A 184 18.56 -33.83 -36.15
C GLY A 184 19.46 -32.60 -36.26
N ASN A 185 20.54 -32.52 -35.46
CA ASN A 185 21.48 -31.39 -35.41
C ASN A 185 20.84 -30.05 -35.04
N LYS A 186 19.69 -30.08 -34.35
CA LYS A 186 19.06 -28.88 -33.81
C LYS A 186 19.74 -28.52 -32.48
N GLY A 187 20.03 -27.24 -32.26
CA GLY A 187 20.57 -26.81 -30.98
C GLY A 187 19.53 -26.97 -29.85
N THR A 188 19.95 -27.50 -28.71
CA THR A 188 19.21 -27.63 -27.44
C THR A 188 20.00 -26.99 -26.31
N ASP A 189 19.41 -26.87 -25.12
CA ASP A 189 20.10 -26.45 -23.88
C ASP A 189 20.84 -25.10 -24.00
N TYR A 190 20.18 -24.11 -24.59
CA TYR A 190 20.72 -22.76 -24.72
C TYR A 190 20.92 -22.12 -23.35
N MET A 191 22.14 -21.67 -23.07
CA MET A 191 22.52 -21.08 -21.79
C MET A 191 23.29 -19.77 -21.99
N LEU A 192 22.79 -18.70 -21.39
CA LEU A 192 23.51 -17.43 -21.31
C LEU A 192 24.76 -17.60 -20.43
N CYS A 193 25.92 -17.32 -20.99
CA CYS A 193 27.22 -17.51 -20.34
C CYS A 193 27.88 -16.17 -20.02
N ARG A 194 28.57 -16.10 -18.88
CA ARG A 194 29.45 -14.95 -18.58
C ARG A 194 30.63 -14.93 -19.56
N PRO A 195 30.98 -13.76 -20.13
CA PRO A 195 32.21 -13.61 -20.88
C PRO A 195 33.39 -13.85 -19.92
N PRO A 196 34.53 -14.30 -20.45
CA PRO A 196 35.70 -14.53 -19.62
C PRO A 196 36.17 -13.22 -18.95
N ASP A 197 36.42 -13.26 -17.64
CA ASP A 197 36.84 -12.11 -16.82
C ASP A 197 38.19 -11.51 -17.23
N ARG A 198 38.95 -12.21 -18.09
CA ARG A 198 40.29 -11.82 -18.52
C ARG A 198 40.44 -12.01 -20.02
N THR A 199 40.77 -10.93 -20.73
CA THR A 199 41.38 -11.07 -22.05
C THR A 199 42.83 -11.53 -21.86
N PRO A 200 43.24 -12.70 -22.37
CA PRO A 200 44.60 -13.18 -22.18
C PRO A 200 45.59 -12.17 -22.74
N GLY A 201 46.68 -11.92 -22.00
CA GLY A 201 47.74 -11.01 -22.41
C GLY A 201 48.41 -11.48 -23.70
N TRP A 202 49.09 -10.58 -24.41
CA TRP A 202 49.70 -10.91 -25.71
C TRP A 202 50.65 -12.13 -25.65
N ILE A 203 51.35 -12.32 -24.53
CA ILE A 203 52.22 -13.47 -24.25
C ILE A 203 51.40 -14.77 -24.10
N GLU A 204 50.35 -14.76 -23.27
CA GLU A 204 49.45 -15.92 -23.10
C GLU A 204 48.82 -16.33 -24.43
N ARG A 205 48.41 -15.38 -25.29
CA ARG A 205 47.83 -15.67 -26.62
C ARG A 205 48.77 -16.38 -27.58
N VAL A 206 50.08 -16.16 -27.46
CA VAL A 206 51.11 -16.76 -28.33
C VAL A 206 51.52 -18.15 -27.84
N PHE A 207 51.53 -18.38 -26.52
CA PHE A 207 51.97 -19.66 -25.93
C PHE A 207 50.85 -20.68 -25.68
N THR A 208 49.57 -20.28 -25.73
CA THR A 208 48.42 -21.21 -25.61
C THR A 208 47.92 -21.68 -26.97
N ARG A 209 47.64 -22.98 -27.07
CA ARG A 209 47.01 -23.59 -28.25
C ARG A 209 45.57 -23.09 -28.32
N GLN A 210 45.32 -22.07 -29.15
CA GLN A 210 44.01 -21.43 -29.28
C GLN A 210 42.95 -22.48 -29.67
N PRO A 211 41.77 -22.48 -29.03
CA PRO A 211 40.63 -23.25 -29.49
C PRO A 211 40.32 -22.90 -30.95
N ARG A 212 39.84 -23.87 -31.74
CA ARG A 212 39.37 -23.60 -33.10
C ARG A 212 38.06 -22.83 -33.01
N TYR A 213 38.13 -21.52 -33.22
CA TYR A 213 36.95 -20.68 -33.39
C TYR A 213 36.56 -20.65 -34.86
N TYR A 214 35.28 -20.87 -35.15
CA TYR A 214 34.72 -20.63 -36.46
C TYR A 214 33.92 -19.34 -36.39
N THR A 215 34.31 -18.34 -37.18
CA THR A 215 33.59 -17.07 -37.29
C THR A 215 32.73 -17.11 -38.54
N PHE A 216 31.46 -16.79 -38.38
CA PHE A 216 30.52 -16.60 -39.48
C PHE A 216 30.00 -15.17 -39.43
N THR A 217 30.00 -14.49 -40.57
CA THR A 217 29.54 -13.11 -40.71
C THR A 217 28.35 -13.10 -41.65
N LEU A 218 27.24 -12.51 -41.19
CA LEU A 218 26.04 -12.30 -42.01
C LEU A 218 26.23 -11.05 -42.87
N ASP A 219 25.77 -11.10 -44.11
CA ASP A 219 25.69 -9.92 -44.99
C ASP A 219 24.58 -8.99 -44.48
N ASP A 220 24.77 -7.68 -44.59
CA ASP A 220 23.80 -6.68 -44.13
C ASP A 220 22.41 -6.83 -44.77
N ARG A 221 22.31 -7.50 -45.92
CA ARG A 221 21.05 -7.75 -46.64
C ARG A 221 20.42 -9.12 -46.34
N ASP A 222 21.05 -9.98 -45.52
CA ASP A 222 20.55 -11.32 -45.21
C ASP A 222 19.52 -11.32 -44.07
N GLU A 223 18.29 -10.90 -44.38
CA GLU A 223 17.19 -10.89 -43.41
C GLU A 223 16.87 -12.27 -42.82
N ALA A 224 17.07 -13.35 -43.57
CA ALA A 224 16.79 -14.70 -43.11
C ALA A 224 17.82 -15.14 -42.05
N GLY A 225 19.10 -14.87 -42.29
CA GLY A 225 20.18 -15.10 -41.35
C GLY A 225 20.03 -14.27 -40.06
N PHE A 226 19.66 -12.99 -40.17
CA PHE A 226 19.37 -12.16 -39.00
C PHE A 226 18.21 -12.72 -38.16
N ARG A 227 17.12 -13.17 -38.80
CA ARG A 227 16.00 -13.81 -38.08
C ARG A 227 16.44 -15.10 -37.38
N ALA A 228 17.20 -15.96 -38.05
CA ALA A 228 17.70 -17.20 -37.45
C ALA A 228 18.64 -16.93 -36.26
N LEU A 229 19.54 -15.95 -36.37
CA LEU A 229 20.41 -15.56 -35.26
C LEU A 229 19.62 -14.94 -34.09
N ALA A 230 18.63 -14.12 -34.38
CA ALA A 230 17.74 -13.54 -33.38
C ALA A 230 16.96 -14.62 -32.62
N GLU A 231 16.45 -15.65 -33.30
CA GLU A 231 15.78 -16.79 -32.65
C GLU A 231 16.71 -17.57 -31.71
N LEU A 232 17.97 -17.81 -32.11
CA LEU A 232 18.95 -18.47 -31.26
C LEU A 232 19.29 -17.62 -30.02
N ARG A 233 19.42 -16.31 -30.22
CA ARG A 233 19.64 -15.35 -29.13
C ARG A 233 18.45 -15.34 -28.16
N ASP A 234 17.23 -15.25 -28.68
CA ASP A 234 16.01 -15.21 -27.89
C ASP A 234 15.88 -16.46 -26.99
N ARG A 235 16.22 -17.65 -27.51
CA ARG A 235 16.23 -18.89 -26.72
C ARG A 235 17.24 -18.85 -25.56
N GLY A 236 18.44 -18.31 -25.79
CA GLY A 236 19.46 -18.19 -24.75
C GLY A 236 19.16 -17.11 -23.71
N LEU A 237 18.46 -16.04 -24.12
CA LEU A 237 18.09 -14.93 -23.22
C LEU A 237 16.83 -15.23 -22.39
N ASN A 238 15.94 -16.11 -22.85
CA ASN A 238 14.64 -16.34 -22.22
C ASN A 238 14.72 -16.64 -20.71
N PRO A 239 15.60 -17.53 -20.21
CA PRO A 239 15.69 -17.80 -18.78
C PRO A 239 16.09 -16.57 -17.94
N ALA A 240 16.98 -15.73 -18.47
CA ALA A 240 17.39 -14.49 -17.81
C ALA A 240 16.25 -13.46 -17.85
N ALA A 241 15.60 -13.30 -19.01
CA ALA A 241 14.45 -12.41 -19.16
C ALA A 241 13.33 -12.76 -18.15
N ASP A 242 12.98 -14.04 -18.05
CA ASP A 242 11.96 -14.55 -17.13
C ASP A 242 12.34 -14.29 -15.66
N ALA A 243 13.61 -14.53 -15.29
CA ALA A 243 14.09 -14.30 -13.93
C ALA A 243 14.07 -12.81 -13.54
N LEU A 244 14.50 -11.92 -14.43
CA LEU A 244 14.45 -10.47 -14.16
C LEU A 244 13.02 -9.94 -14.13
N ALA A 245 12.15 -10.39 -15.04
CA ALA A 245 10.73 -10.00 -15.03
C ALA A 245 10.06 -10.37 -13.70
N ARG A 246 10.20 -11.62 -13.25
CA ARG A 246 9.65 -12.05 -11.95
C ARG A 246 10.23 -11.28 -10.78
N SER A 247 11.51 -10.94 -10.81
CA SER A 247 12.15 -10.14 -9.77
C SER A 247 11.58 -8.71 -9.71
N ALA A 248 11.34 -8.10 -10.87
CA ALA A 248 10.70 -6.80 -10.97
C ALA A 248 9.27 -6.86 -10.40
N ASP A 249 8.49 -7.87 -10.79
CA ASP A 249 7.13 -8.08 -10.31
C ASP A 249 7.08 -8.23 -8.78
N HIS A 250 8.00 -8.99 -8.18
CA HIS A 250 8.08 -9.13 -6.72
C HIS A 250 8.37 -7.80 -6.00
N ILE A 251 9.28 -6.98 -6.53
CA ILE A 251 9.58 -5.67 -5.94
C ILE A 251 8.39 -4.72 -6.10
N LEU A 252 7.75 -4.71 -7.27
CA LEU A 252 6.55 -3.91 -7.52
C LEU A 252 5.40 -4.31 -6.61
N ALA A 253 5.19 -5.61 -6.38
CA ALA A 253 4.18 -6.11 -5.45
C ALA A 253 4.44 -5.62 -4.02
N PHE A 254 5.70 -5.68 -3.56
CA PHE A 254 6.10 -5.11 -2.27
C PHE A 254 5.81 -3.61 -2.18
N LEU A 255 6.19 -2.82 -3.20
CA LEU A 255 5.93 -1.38 -3.24
C LEU A 255 4.42 -1.06 -3.29
N ALA A 256 3.63 -1.86 -4.01
CA ALA A 256 2.18 -1.68 -4.08
C ALA A 256 1.49 -1.93 -2.73
N MET A 257 1.93 -2.94 -1.99
CA MET A 257 1.49 -3.19 -0.62
C MET A 257 1.94 -2.08 0.33
N LEU A 258 3.22 -1.68 0.29
CA LEU A 258 3.74 -0.59 1.11
C LEU A 258 3.00 0.73 0.84
N ARG A 259 2.65 1.00 -0.43
CA ARG A 259 1.83 2.15 -0.82
C ARG A 259 0.47 2.11 -0.13
N ALA A 260 -0.18 0.95 -0.11
CA ALA A 260 -1.51 0.80 0.49
C ALA A 260 -1.49 1.09 1.99
N GLU A 261 -0.52 0.53 2.72
CA GLU A 261 -0.42 0.73 4.16
C GLU A 261 0.00 2.17 4.51
N LEU A 262 0.98 2.74 3.80
CA LEU A 262 1.37 4.14 3.98
C LEU A 262 0.24 5.11 3.60
N ALA A 263 -0.57 4.79 2.59
CA ALA A 263 -1.70 5.61 2.19
C ALA A 263 -2.71 5.81 3.32
N PHE A 264 -3.02 4.75 4.08
CA PHE A 264 -3.90 4.87 5.24
C PHE A 264 -3.36 5.89 6.26
N TYR A 265 -2.07 5.78 6.60
CA TYR A 265 -1.45 6.70 7.56
C TYR A 265 -1.29 8.11 7.01
N VAL A 266 -0.94 8.29 5.73
CA VAL A 266 -0.92 9.60 5.07
C VAL A 266 -2.32 10.23 5.07
N GLY A 267 -3.37 9.43 4.88
CA GLY A 267 -4.75 9.89 5.00
C GLY A 267 -5.09 10.37 6.42
N CYS A 268 -4.63 9.64 7.44
CA CYS A 268 -4.76 10.07 8.84
C CYS A 268 -4.00 11.38 9.11
N LEU A 269 -2.79 11.55 8.54
CA LEU A 269 -2.03 12.81 8.63
C LEU A 269 -2.79 13.98 8.00
N ASN A 270 -3.38 13.78 6.81
CA ASN A 270 -4.19 14.81 6.14
C ASN A 270 -5.39 15.26 7.00
N LEU A 271 -6.07 14.30 7.63
CA LEU A 271 -7.17 14.59 8.54
C LEU A 271 -6.67 15.34 9.78
N TYR A 272 -5.57 14.89 10.37
CA TYR A 272 -4.96 15.51 11.55
C TYR A 272 -4.55 16.96 11.28
N ASP A 273 -3.92 17.23 10.14
CA ASP A 273 -3.49 18.58 9.75
C ASP A 273 -4.69 19.53 9.64
N GLN A 274 -5.81 19.07 9.04
CA GLN A 274 -7.05 19.86 8.92
C GLN A 274 -7.72 20.14 10.27
N LEU A 275 -7.78 19.14 11.16
CA LEU A 275 -8.36 19.31 12.49
C LEU A 275 -7.50 20.22 13.37
N THR A 276 -6.17 20.08 13.29
CA THR A 276 -5.22 20.91 14.02
C THR A 276 -5.28 22.37 13.55
N ALA A 277 -5.40 22.61 12.24
CA ALA A 277 -5.57 23.95 11.68
C ALA A 277 -6.84 24.64 12.20
N LYS A 278 -7.87 23.87 12.54
CA LYS A 278 -9.12 24.36 13.16
C LYS A 278 -9.09 24.38 14.69
N THR A 279 -7.95 24.09 15.34
CA THR A 279 -7.82 23.98 16.80
C THR A 279 -8.78 22.97 17.44
N MET A 280 -9.08 21.89 16.74
CA MET A 280 -9.97 20.84 17.23
C MET A 280 -9.16 19.73 17.90
N PRO A 281 -9.46 19.36 19.16
CA PRO A 281 -8.66 18.40 19.92
C PRO A 281 -8.88 16.97 19.42
N VAL A 282 -7.81 16.17 19.40
CA VAL A 282 -7.91 14.74 19.12
C VAL A 282 -7.22 13.94 20.21
N SER A 283 -7.67 12.70 20.41
CA SER A 283 -7.06 11.78 21.36
C SER A 283 -6.98 10.37 20.79
N PHE A 284 -6.04 9.57 21.28
CA PHE A 284 -6.01 8.14 20.97
C PHE A 284 -6.99 7.42 21.90
N PRO A 285 -8.01 6.75 21.35
CA PRO A 285 -9.05 6.12 22.14
C PRO A 285 -8.54 4.87 22.87
N LEU A 286 -9.18 4.55 24.00
CA LEU A 286 -8.90 3.35 24.79
C LEU A 286 -9.92 2.24 24.46
N PRO A 287 -9.59 1.27 23.59
CA PRO A 287 -10.47 0.14 23.33
C PRO A 287 -10.55 -0.77 24.57
N ALA A 288 -11.74 -1.25 24.87
CA ALA A 288 -12.00 -2.24 25.93
C ALA A 288 -12.55 -3.54 25.32
N PRO A 289 -12.42 -4.69 26.00
CA PRO A 289 -13.08 -5.93 25.58
C PRO A 289 -14.60 -5.77 25.55
N ALA A 290 -15.25 -6.49 24.64
CA ALA A 290 -16.73 -6.48 24.49
C ALA A 290 -17.48 -6.73 25.82
N GLY A 291 -16.90 -7.50 26.74
CA GLY A 291 -17.50 -7.82 28.04
C GLY A 291 -17.44 -6.74 29.11
N GLU A 292 -16.57 -5.73 29.00
CA GLU A 292 -16.31 -4.74 30.07
C GLU A 292 -17.39 -3.64 30.14
N ARG A 293 -18.21 -3.47 29.09
CA ARG A 293 -19.23 -2.40 28.97
C ARG A 293 -18.70 -1.02 29.33
N ARG A 294 -17.68 -0.57 28.60
CA ARG A 294 -17.14 0.78 28.69
C ARG A 294 -17.68 1.59 27.52
N HIS A 295 -18.19 2.78 27.78
CA HIS A 295 -18.51 3.76 26.76
C HIS A 295 -18.55 5.15 27.41
N SER A 296 -17.42 5.86 27.35
CA SER A 296 -17.28 7.19 27.91
C SER A 296 -16.43 8.07 27.01
N CYS A 297 -16.78 9.34 26.94
CA CYS A 297 -16.02 10.33 26.21
C CYS A 297 -16.11 11.70 26.87
N ARG A 298 -15.08 12.52 26.63
CA ARG A 298 -15.07 13.95 26.96
C ARG A 298 -14.71 14.74 25.72
N GLY A 299 -15.40 15.85 25.52
CA GLY A 299 -15.08 16.76 24.44
C GLY A 299 -15.39 16.18 23.05
N LEU A 300 -16.30 15.21 22.91
CA LEU A 300 -16.58 14.54 21.63
C LEU A 300 -17.34 15.49 20.69
N TYR A 301 -16.84 15.66 19.47
CA TYR A 301 -17.48 16.46 18.44
C TYR A 301 -17.63 15.69 17.12
N ASP A 302 -18.54 16.15 16.28
CA ASP A 302 -18.76 15.58 14.95
C ASP A 302 -17.65 16.05 13.98
N VAL A 303 -16.83 15.11 13.51
CA VAL A 303 -15.70 15.42 12.62
C VAL A 303 -16.18 15.96 11.28
N GLY A 304 -17.28 15.46 10.72
CA GLY A 304 -17.85 15.96 9.46
C GLY A 304 -18.27 17.42 9.57
N LEU A 305 -18.93 17.78 10.67
CA LEU A 305 -19.33 19.15 10.96
C LEU A 305 -18.10 20.05 11.18
N ALA A 306 -17.08 19.57 11.91
CA ALA A 306 -15.86 20.34 12.14
C ALA A 306 -15.09 20.64 10.85
N LEU A 307 -15.11 19.71 9.89
CA LEU A 307 -14.47 19.88 8.60
C LEU A 307 -15.24 20.84 7.67
N THR A 308 -16.57 20.87 7.76
CA THR A 308 -17.44 21.64 6.85
C THR A 308 -17.82 23.02 7.36
N MET A 309 -17.92 23.21 8.68
CA MET A 309 -18.25 24.51 9.28
C MET A 309 -17.03 25.40 9.47
N GLU A 310 -17.23 26.71 9.36
CA GLU A 310 -16.24 27.73 9.73
C GLU A 310 -16.22 27.99 11.25
N GLU A 311 -17.36 27.83 11.92
CA GLU A 311 -17.49 27.99 13.37
C GLU A 311 -17.02 26.75 14.14
N LYS A 312 -16.66 26.96 15.41
CA LYS A 312 -16.27 25.86 16.30
C LYS A 312 -17.47 24.99 16.65
N VAL A 313 -17.33 23.68 16.43
CA VAL A 313 -18.33 22.69 16.82
C VAL A 313 -18.38 22.57 18.33
N VAL A 314 -19.59 22.58 18.89
CA VAL A 314 -19.80 22.39 20.34
C VAL A 314 -19.56 20.91 20.69
N PRO A 315 -18.59 20.60 21.56
CA PRO A 315 -18.33 19.23 21.99
C PRO A 315 -19.35 18.76 23.04
N ASN A 316 -19.46 17.44 23.19
CA ASN A 316 -20.36 16.79 24.13
C ASN A 316 -19.63 15.70 24.93
N ASP A 317 -20.06 15.48 26.16
CA ASP A 317 -19.54 14.43 27.02
C ASP A 317 -20.55 13.28 27.12
N LEU A 318 -20.04 12.06 27.30
CA LEU A 318 -20.86 10.87 27.55
C LEU A 318 -20.24 10.07 28.69
N SER A 319 -21.08 9.69 29.66
CA SER A 319 -20.73 8.73 30.71
C SER A 319 -21.76 7.61 30.70
N ALA A 320 -21.49 6.57 29.92
CA ALA A 320 -22.36 5.41 29.72
C ALA A 320 -21.71 4.09 30.14
N ASP A 321 -20.63 4.13 30.93
CA ASP A 321 -20.01 2.94 31.50
C ASP A 321 -21.03 2.11 32.30
N GLY A 322 -21.06 0.80 32.05
CA GLY A 322 -22.00 -0.15 32.65
C GLY A 322 -23.45 0.00 32.18
N LYS A 323 -23.77 0.95 31.30
CA LYS A 323 -25.13 1.15 30.75
C LYS A 323 -25.31 0.30 29.48
N ARG A 324 -26.52 -0.24 29.30
CA ARG A 324 -26.89 -1.02 28.10
C ARG A 324 -27.69 -0.21 27.08
N LEU A 325 -28.32 0.86 27.53
CA LEU A 325 -29.20 1.70 26.75
C LEU A 325 -29.04 3.15 27.22
N VAL A 326 -28.88 4.04 26.27
CA VAL A 326 -28.86 5.49 26.49
C VAL A 326 -30.01 6.09 25.69
N LEU A 327 -30.93 6.77 26.37
CA LEU A 327 -32.03 7.49 25.72
C LEU A 327 -31.69 8.98 25.70
N ILE A 328 -31.67 9.56 24.50
CA ILE A 328 -31.39 10.99 24.29
C ILE A 328 -32.68 11.67 23.85
N THR A 329 -33.24 12.50 24.73
CA THR A 329 -34.47 13.25 24.48
C THR A 329 -34.18 14.76 24.37
N GLY A 330 -35.12 15.51 23.81
CA GLY A 330 -34.99 16.96 23.66
C GLY A 330 -35.64 17.47 22.37
N ALA A 331 -35.74 18.78 22.23
CA ALA A 331 -36.37 19.43 21.08
C ALA A 331 -35.72 19.03 19.74
N ASN A 332 -36.49 19.03 18.66
CA ASN A 332 -35.95 18.88 17.31
C ASN A 332 -34.94 19.99 17.03
N ARG A 333 -33.92 19.68 16.21
CA ARG A 333 -32.77 20.56 15.92
C ARG A 333 -31.82 20.85 17.10
N GLY A 334 -31.98 20.17 18.23
CA GLY A 334 -31.04 20.25 19.36
C GLY A 334 -29.73 19.46 19.22
N GLY A 335 -29.31 19.08 18.00
CA GLY A 335 -28.03 18.38 17.78
C GLY A 335 -28.01 16.87 18.10
N LYS A 336 -29.14 16.25 18.47
CA LYS A 336 -29.21 14.83 18.85
C LYS A 336 -28.65 13.88 17.78
N SER A 337 -29.06 14.05 16.53
CA SER A 337 -28.59 13.20 15.41
C SER A 337 -27.10 13.38 15.15
N THR A 338 -26.60 14.61 15.26
CA THR A 338 -25.17 14.95 15.15
C THR A 338 -24.36 14.30 16.26
N PHE A 339 -24.88 14.26 17.48
CA PHE A 339 -24.22 13.59 18.61
C PHE A 339 -24.19 12.07 18.43
N LEU A 340 -25.29 11.44 18.00
CA LEU A 340 -25.28 10.00 17.70
C LEU A 340 -24.31 9.65 16.57
N ARG A 341 -24.23 10.53 15.56
CA ARG A 341 -23.27 10.39 14.47
C ARG A 341 -21.83 10.49 14.95
N SER A 342 -21.50 11.45 15.81
CA SER A 342 -20.15 11.57 16.36
C SER A 342 -19.74 10.36 17.18
N VAL A 343 -20.67 9.75 17.92
CA VAL A 343 -20.45 8.48 18.64
C VAL A 343 -20.13 7.34 17.67
N GLY A 344 -20.92 7.15 16.62
CA GLY A 344 -20.68 6.12 15.60
C GLY A 344 -19.36 6.31 14.85
N LEU A 345 -19.05 7.55 14.47
CA LEU A 345 -17.78 7.91 13.83
C LEU A 345 -16.58 7.60 14.74
N ALA A 346 -16.64 8.00 16.01
CA ALA A 346 -15.57 7.71 16.96
C ALA A 346 -15.37 6.21 17.18
N GLN A 347 -16.44 5.41 17.18
CA GLN A 347 -16.35 3.95 17.27
C GLN A 347 -15.62 3.35 16.05
N LEU A 348 -15.97 3.73 14.83
CA LEU A 348 -15.30 3.25 13.61
C LEU A 348 -13.82 3.67 13.58
N MET A 349 -13.54 4.94 13.89
CA MET A 349 -12.16 5.47 13.95
C MET A 349 -11.33 4.73 15.01
N MET A 350 -11.89 4.44 16.19
CA MET A 350 -11.23 3.65 17.22
C MET A 350 -10.89 2.25 16.73
N GLN A 351 -11.86 1.49 16.20
CA GLN A 351 -11.63 0.11 15.76
C GLN A 351 -10.77 0.01 14.49
N CYS A 352 -10.64 1.10 13.73
CA CYS A 352 -9.68 1.22 12.64
C CYS A 352 -8.25 1.50 13.14
N GLY A 353 -8.06 1.89 14.41
CA GLY A 353 -6.76 2.25 14.98
C GLY A 353 -6.35 3.72 14.80
N MET A 354 -7.31 4.60 14.51
CA MET A 354 -7.11 6.04 14.37
C MET A 354 -7.16 6.76 15.73
N PHE A 355 -6.74 8.02 15.76
CA PHE A 355 -7.20 8.96 16.78
C PHE A 355 -8.70 9.27 16.58
N VAL A 356 -9.35 9.87 17.58
CA VAL A 356 -10.77 10.25 17.53
C VAL A 356 -10.97 11.75 17.83
N PRO A 357 -12.07 12.37 17.34
CA PRO A 357 -12.40 13.77 17.56
C PRO A 357 -12.94 14.05 18.98
N ALA A 358 -12.11 13.82 19.99
CA ALA A 358 -12.46 13.99 21.39
C ALA A 358 -11.22 14.29 22.24
N GLU A 359 -11.41 14.89 23.42
CA GLU A 359 -10.35 15.02 24.43
C GLU A 359 -10.00 13.68 25.07
N SER A 360 -11.02 12.82 25.24
CA SER A 360 -10.84 11.41 25.62
C SER A 360 -11.99 10.58 25.12
N PHE A 361 -11.72 9.32 24.78
CA PHE A 361 -12.74 8.36 24.37
C PHE A 361 -12.30 6.97 24.80
N ALA A 362 -13.22 6.22 25.39
CA ALA A 362 -13.03 4.82 25.72
C ALA A 362 -14.33 4.08 25.43
N ALA A 363 -14.24 3.02 24.65
CA ALA A 363 -15.39 2.20 24.30
C ALA A 363 -14.98 0.74 24.16
N ASN A 364 -15.93 -0.17 24.36
CA ASN A 364 -15.69 -1.57 24.03
C ASN A 364 -15.63 -1.76 22.51
N VAL A 365 -14.85 -2.75 22.07
CA VAL A 365 -14.94 -3.26 20.70
C VAL A 365 -16.33 -3.86 20.45
N CYS A 366 -16.81 -3.77 19.21
CA CYS A 366 -18.09 -4.27 18.74
C CYS A 366 -17.92 -4.97 17.38
N ASP A 367 -18.63 -6.09 17.21
CA ASP A 367 -18.58 -6.89 15.97
C ASP A 367 -19.26 -6.21 14.79
N GLY A 368 -20.16 -5.26 15.06
CA GLY A 368 -20.85 -4.46 14.07
C GLY A 368 -21.32 -3.14 14.66
N LEU A 369 -21.53 -2.16 13.78
CA LEU A 369 -22.16 -0.88 14.10
C LEU A 369 -23.37 -0.75 13.21
N PHE A 370 -24.56 -0.65 13.80
CA PHE A 370 -25.80 -0.55 13.04
C PHE A 370 -26.41 0.82 13.24
N THR A 371 -26.86 1.43 12.15
CA THR A 371 -27.49 2.75 12.17
C THR A 371 -28.91 2.69 11.64
N HIS A 372 -29.76 3.54 12.20
CA HIS A 372 -31.12 3.70 11.74
C HIS A 372 -31.52 5.17 11.87
N TYR A 373 -31.29 5.91 10.79
CA TYR A 373 -31.67 7.31 10.68
C TYR A 373 -32.91 7.45 9.80
N GLN A 374 -33.71 8.49 10.12
CA GLN A 374 -34.86 8.86 9.32
C GLN A 374 -34.41 9.23 7.90
N ARG A 375 -34.96 8.56 6.90
CA ARG A 375 -34.74 8.90 5.49
C ARG A 375 -35.86 9.79 4.97
N GLU A 376 -35.53 10.68 4.04
CA GLU A 376 -36.52 11.42 3.25
C GLU A 376 -37.26 10.47 2.31
N GLU A 377 -38.47 10.85 1.90
CA GLU A 377 -39.22 10.04 0.93
C GLU A 377 -38.57 10.17 -0.45
N ASP A 378 -38.25 9.04 -1.07
CA ASP A 378 -37.75 8.96 -2.43
C ASP A 378 -38.92 8.65 -3.39
N PRO A 379 -39.17 9.48 -4.42
CA PRO A 379 -40.18 9.20 -5.44
C PRO A 379 -40.01 7.86 -6.18
N ALA A 380 -38.83 7.26 -6.14
CA ALA A 380 -38.52 5.96 -6.74
C ALA A 380 -38.87 4.74 -5.85
N MET A 381 -39.38 4.97 -4.63
CA MET A 381 -39.75 3.91 -3.69
C MET A 381 -40.82 2.98 -4.28
N THR A 382 -40.61 1.67 -4.13
CA THR A 382 -41.54 0.62 -4.62
C THR A 382 -42.54 0.16 -3.55
N SER A 383 -42.30 0.55 -2.29
CA SER A 383 -43.14 0.27 -1.11
C SER A 383 -43.36 1.53 -0.28
N GLY A 384 -44.29 1.49 0.67
CA GLY A 384 -44.55 2.62 1.55
C GLY A 384 -43.40 2.88 2.52
N LYS A 385 -43.21 4.14 2.96
CA LYS A 385 -42.13 4.54 3.88
C LYS A 385 -42.05 3.70 5.16
N PHE A 386 -43.20 3.34 5.73
CA PHE A 386 -43.23 2.51 6.93
C PHE A 386 -42.77 1.07 6.65
N ASP A 387 -43.11 0.52 5.50
CA ASP A 387 -42.70 -0.83 5.09
C ASP A 387 -41.17 -0.88 4.87
N GLU A 388 -40.61 0.12 4.19
CA GLU A 388 -39.16 0.24 4.04
C GLU A 388 -38.43 0.44 5.38
N GLU A 389 -39.02 1.23 6.29
CA GLU A 389 -38.46 1.42 7.63
C GLU A 389 -38.42 0.10 8.41
N LEU A 390 -39.51 -0.66 8.38
CA LEU A 390 -39.59 -1.98 9.00
C LEU A 390 -38.63 -2.98 8.37
N ALA A 391 -38.49 -2.96 7.03
CA ALA A 391 -37.54 -3.81 6.33
C ALA A 391 -36.08 -3.50 6.76
N ARG A 392 -35.72 -2.22 6.88
CA ARG A 392 -34.40 -1.82 7.40
C ARG A 392 -34.21 -2.21 8.86
N MET A 393 -35.22 -2.03 9.72
CA MET A 393 -35.17 -2.47 11.11
C MET A 393 -35.00 -3.99 11.22
N SER A 394 -35.67 -4.76 10.36
CA SER A 394 -35.56 -6.22 10.35
C SER A 394 -34.18 -6.73 9.96
N ALA A 395 -33.36 -5.93 9.26
CA ALA A 395 -31.98 -6.29 8.94
C ALA A 395 -31.01 -6.05 10.12
N ILE A 396 -31.43 -5.26 11.11
CA ILE A 396 -30.62 -4.93 12.31
C ILE A 396 -30.86 -5.95 13.44
N VAL A 397 -32.06 -6.54 13.52
CA VAL A 397 -32.54 -7.37 14.65
C VAL A 397 -32.35 -8.85 14.41
#